data_AF-A0A1L5F9G5-F1
#
_entry.id   AF-A0A1L5F9G5-F1
#
_cell.length_a   1.000
_cell.length_b   1.000
_cell.length_c   1.000
_cell.angle_alpha   90.00
_cell.angle_beta   90.00
_cell.angle_gamma   90.00
#
_symmetry.space_group_name_H-M   'P 1'
#
loop_
_entity.id
_entity.type
_entity.pdbx_description
1 polymer ?
#
loop_
_entity_poly.entity_id
_entity_poly.type
_entity_poly.pdbx_seq_one_letter_code
_entity_poly.pdbx_strand_id
1 'polypeptide(L)'
;MDDTIKVSGELKNIADKIGKASELVSDASKMYQQTFESFMGMYLGKAGNDEKVLSDNFVKDLNTLSYFYGQAEYYVNYCLENLSKQDEEEAESYDANMV
;
A
#
# COMPACT_ATOMS: atom_id res chain seq x y z
N MET A 1 26.11 13.30 -15.67
CA MET A 1 24.84 12.55 -15.73
C MET A 1 24.82 11.80 -14.43
N ASP A 2 24.12 12.37 -13.45
CA ASP A 2 24.13 11.97 -12.03
C ASP A 2 22.71 11.52 -11.63
N ASP A 3 21.96 11.03 -12.61
CA ASP A 3 20.51 10.76 -12.52
C ASP A 3 20.22 9.28 -12.25
N THR A 4 21.08 8.60 -11.48
CA THR A 4 20.76 7.28 -10.93
C THR A 4 19.98 7.48 -9.64
N ILE A 5 18.74 6.99 -9.63
CA ILE A 5 17.86 7.01 -8.45
C ILE A 5 18.55 6.16 -7.37
N LYS A 6 19.19 6.82 -6.41
CA LYS A 6 19.79 6.17 -5.24
C LYS A 6 18.66 5.70 -4.33
N VAL A 7 18.32 4.41 -4.37
CA VAL A 7 17.39 3.82 -3.41
C VAL A 7 18.17 3.46 -2.16
N SER A 8 18.12 4.32 -1.14
CA SER A 8 18.75 4.06 0.15
C SER A 8 18.02 2.98 0.95
N GLY A 9 18.69 2.37 1.94
CA GLY A 9 18.05 1.45 2.89
C GLY A 9 16.86 2.09 3.64
N GLU A 10 16.86 3.42 3.80
CA GLU A 10 15.72 4.17 4.33
C GLU A 10 14.50 4.13 3.41
N LEU A 11 14.70 4.29 2.09
CA LEU A 11 13.60 4.23 1.10
C LEU A 11 13.01 2.81 1.02
N LYS A 12 13.84 1.77 1.12
CA LYS A 12 13.38 0.38 1.25
C LYS A 12 12.55 0.17 2.53
N ASN A 13 13.02 0.66 3.67
CA ASN A 13 12.26 0.60 4.92
C ASN A 13 10.91 1.34 4.84
N ILE A 14 10.85 2.46 4.12
CA ILE A 14 9.59 3.18 3.86
C ILE A 14 8.67 2.34 2.97
N ALA A 15 9.19 1.75 1.90
CA ALA A 15 8.42 0.87 1.01
C ALA A 15 7.83 -0.33 1.75
N ASP A 16 8.60 -0.99 2.61
CA ASP A 16 8.12 -2.13 3.41
C ASP A 16 7.01 -1.72 4.39
N LYS A 17 7.09 -0.51 4.96
CA LYS A 17 6.01 0.05 5.80
C LYS A 17 4.75 0.34 4.99
N ILE A 18 4.90 0.84 3.77
CA ILE A 18 3.78 1.08 2.85
C ILE A 18 3.14 -0.24 2.42
N GLY A 19 3.93 -1.28 2.13
CA GLY A 19 3.44 -2.62 1.84
C GLY A 19 2.58 -3.19 2.97
N LYS A 20 3.08 -3.12 4.21
CA LYS A 20 2.30 -3.49 5.39
C LYS A 20 1.02 -2.66 5.54
N ALA A 21 1.08 -1.37 5.25
CA ALA A 21 -0.12 -0.51 5.27
C ALA A 21 -1.14 -0.95 4.20
N SER A 22 -0.68 -1.35 3.01
CA SER A 22 -1.55 -1.92 1.97
C SER A 22 -2.30 -3.16 2.45
N GLU A 23 -1.60 -4.10 3.09
CA GLU A 23 -2.19 -5.31 3.65
C GLU A 23 -3.25 -4.98 4.71
N LEU A 24 -2.92 -4.09 5.65
CA LEU A 24 -3.84 -3.66 6.72
C LEU A 24 -5.10 -2.99 6.16
N VAL A 25 -4.97 -2.15 5.13
CA VAL A 25 -6.12 -1.51 4.46
C VAL A 25 -6.97 -2.54 3.71
N SER A 26 -6.33 -3.51 3.05
CA SER A 26 -7.03 -4.62 2.38
C SER A 26 -7.84 -5.46 3.36
N ASP A 27 -7.27 -5.79 4.51
CA ASP A 27 -7.96 -6.56 5.54
C ASP A 27 -9.09 -5.76 6.19
N ALA A 28 -8.88 -4.46 6.45
CA ALA A 28 -9.95 -3.57 6.90
C ALA A 28 -11.11 -3.54 5.90
N SER A 29 -10.83 -3.41 4.59
CA SER A 29 -11.85 -3.44 3.53
C SER A 29 -12.72 -4.71 3.59
N LYS A 30 -12.08 -5.88 3.71
CA LYS A 30 -12.80 -7.17 3.85
C LYS A 30 -13.65 -7.21 5.13
N MET A 31 -13.11 -6.74 6.26
CA MET A 31 -13.84 -6.70 7.52
C MET A 31 -15.06 -5.77 7.45
N TYR A 32 -14.92 -4.59 6.84
CA TYR A 32 -16.03 -3.66 6.66
C TYR A 32 -17.11 -4.26 5.76
N GLN A 33 -16.73 -4.88 4.64
CA GLN A 33 -17.68 -5.55 3.77
C GLN A 33 -18.47 -6.64 4.51
N GLN A 34 -17.79 -7.55 5.22
CA GLN A 34 -18.44 -8.62 5.98
C GLN A 34 -19.36 -8.10 7.09
N THR A 35 -18.90 -7.07 7.81
CA THR A 35 -19.66 -6.46 8.91
C THR A 35 -20.90 -5.74 8.38
N PHE A 36 -20.77 -5.03 7.25
CA PHE A 36 -21.89 -4.35 6.61
C PHE A 36 -22.91 -5.34 6.04
N GLU A 37 -22.46 -6.38 5.34
CA GLU A 37 -23.35 -7.45 4.85
C GLU A 37 -24.13 -8.12 5.99
N SER A 38 -23.45 -8.37 7.12
CA SER A 38 -24.07 -8.91 8.34
C SER A 38 -25.08 -7.93 8.93
N PHE A 39 -24.74 -6.64 9.02
CA PHE A 39 -25.63 -5.58 9.51
C PHE A 39 -26.88 -5.48 8.65
N MET A 40 -26.73 -5.41 7.32
CA MET A 40 -27.83 -5.37 6.35
C MET A 40 -28.74 -6.60 6.45
N GLY A 41 -28.14 -7.78 6.60
CA GLY A 41 -28.87 -9.05 6.76
C GLY A 41 -29.70 -9.10 8.05
N MET A 42 -29.15 -8.62 9.17
CA MET A 42 -29.87 -8.54 10.45
C MET A 42 -30.97 -7.49 10.45
N TYR A 43 -30.80 -6.37 9.72
CA TYR A 43 -31.77 -5.27 9.71
C TYR A 43 -32.99 -5.47 8.81
N LEU A 44 -33.19 -6.68 8.24
CA LEU A 44 -34.38 -7.09 7.47
C LEU A 44 -34.90 -5.99 6.54
N GLY A 45 -34.07 -5.55 5.59
CA GLY A 45 -34.49 -4.75 4.43
C GLY A 45 -34.78 -3.27 4.68
N LYS A 46 -34.42 -2.71 5.85
CA LYS A 46 -34.65 -1.28 6.17
C LYS A 46 -33.49 -0.32 5.90
N ALA A 47 -32.28 -0.81 5.77
CA ALA A 47 -31.20 0.03 5.29
C ALA A 47 -31.47 0.30 3.80
N GLY A 48 -31.60 1.59 3.48
CA GLY A 48 -31.96 2.06 2.17
C GLY A 48 -30.88 1.77 1.15
N ASN A 49 -31.24 2.02 -0.11
CA ASN A 49 -30.29 1.93 -1.21
C ASN A 49 -29.08 2.86 -0.98
N ASP A 50 -29.28 3.98 -0.27
CA ASP A 50 -28.27 5.00 -0.02
C ASP A 50 -27.17 4.52 0.94
N GLU A 51 -27.52 3.83 2.03
CA GLU A 51 -26.53 3.27 2.96
C GLU A 51 -25.68 2.18 2.30
N LYS A 52 -26.31 1.36 1.43
CA LYS A 52 -25.59 0.38 0.63
C LYS A 52 -24.61 1.06 -0.32
N VAL A 53 -25.05 2.09 -1.06
CA VAL A 53 -24.19 2.85 -1.98
C VAL A 53 -23.03 3.51 -1.23
N LEU A 54 -23.27 4.09 -0.05
CA LEU A 54 -22.22 4.68 0.77
C LEU A 54 -21.21 3.64 1.25
N SER A 55 -21.66 2.47 1.70
CA SER A 55 -20.77 1.37 2.09
C SER A 55 -19.95 0.85 0.90
N ASP A 56 -20.59 0.63 -0.25
CA ASP A 56 -19.92 0.15 -1.47
C ASP A 56 -18.84 1.15 -1.92
N ASN A 57 -19.13 2.45 -1.85
CA ASN A 57 -18.15 3.50 -2.14
C ASN A 57 -16.99 3.50 -1.15
N PHE A 58 -17.27 3.36 0.15
CA PHE A 58 -16.23 3.32 1.18
C PHE A 58 -15.30 2.10 1.00
N VAL A 59 -15.86 0.91 0.74
CA VAL A 59 -15.08 -0.30 0.44
C VAL A 59 -14.23 -0.11 -0.82
N LYS A 60 -14.79 0.53 -1.86
CA LYS A 60 -14.05 0.87 -3.08
C LYS A 60 -12.88 1.84 -2.82
N ASP A 61 -13.07 2.84 -1.97
CA ASP A 61 -12.03 3.79 -1.60
C ASP A 61 -10.90 3.11 -0.83
N LEU A 62 -11.23 2.20 0.11
CA LEU A 62 -10.23 1.39 0.81
C LEU A 62 -9.44 0.49 -0.15
N ASN A 63 -10.12 -0.17 -1.09
CA ASN A 63 -9.44 -1.00 -2.09
C ASN A 63 -8.52 -0.17 -2.99
N THR A 64 -8.94 1.06 -3.34
CA THR A 64 -8.13 2.00 -4.13
C THR A 64 -6.89 2.47 -3.34
N LEU A 65 -7.04 2.75 -2.05
CA LEU A 65 -5.93 3.12 -1.18
C LEU A 65 -4.92 1.98 -1.02
N SER A 66 -5.39 0.75 -0.78
CA SER A 66 -4.54 -0.44 -0.74
C SER A 66 -3.78 -0.63 -2.06
N TYR A 67 -4.46 -0.46 -3.20
CA TYR A 67 -3.82 -0.53 -4.51
C TYR A 67 -2.68 0.50 -4.67
N PHE A 68 -2.91 1.77 -4.31
CA PHE A 68 -1.88 2.80 -4.41
C PHE A 68 -0.68 2.54 -3.49
N TYR A 69 -0.91 2.05 -2.28
CA TYR A 69 0.17 1.63 -1.40
C TYR A 69 0.96 0.45 -1.97
N GLY A 70 0.27 -0.58 -2.47
CA GLY A 70 0.93 -1.72 -3.12
C GLY A 70 1.75 -1.31 -4.34
N GLN A 71 1.27 -0.37 -5.16
CA GLN A 71 2.04 0.17 -6.28
C GLN A 71 3.30 0.92 -5.83
N ALA A 72 3.18 1.75 -4.80
CA ALA A 72 4.31 2.51 -4.28
C ALA A 72 5.42 1.59 -3.74
N GLU A 73 5.05 0.54 -3.00
CA GLU A 73 6.00 -0.50 -2.59
C GLU A 73 6.63 -1.21 -3.80
N TYR A 74 5.79 -1.65 -4.74
CA TYR A 74 6.24 -2.37 -5.93
C TYR A 74 7.27 -1.56 -6.74
N TYR A 75 7.04 -0.28 -6.96
CA TYR A 75 7.97 0.56 -7.72
C TYR A 75 9.34 0.66 -7.04
N VAL A 76 9.38 0.80 -5.71
CA VAL A 76 10.65 0.84 -4.97
C VAL A 76 11.38 -0.51 -5.07
N ASN A 77 10.65 -1.63 -4.90
CA ASN A 77 11.23 -2.96 -5.02
C ASN A 77 11.73 -3.25 -6.44
N TYR A 78 10.97 -2.86 -7.46
CA TYR A 78 11.37 -2.99 -8.86
C TYR A 78 12.63 -2.19 -9.16
N CYS A 79 12.73 -0.94 -8.68
CA CYS A 79 13.93 -0.15 -8.84
C CYS A 79 15.14 -0.82 -8.18
N LEU A 80 14.99 -1.38 -6.97
CA LEU A 80 16.06 -2.09 -6.26
C LEU A 80 16.53 -3.35 -6.98
N GLU A 81 15.60 -4.20 -7.41
CA GLU A 81 15.93 -5.46 -8.12
C GLU A 81 16.60 -5.23 -9.48
N ASN A 82 16.48 -4.02 -10.03
CA ASN A 82 17.04 -3.64 -11.33
C ASN A 82 18.16 -2.60 -11.20
N LEU A 83 18.70 -2.36 -10.00
CA LEU A 83 19.93 -1.59 -9.85
C LEU A 83 21.09 -2.32 -10.55
N SER A 84 21.96 -1.56 -11.21
CA SER A 84 23.21 -2.13 -11.69
C SER A 84 24.11 -2.44 -10.48
N LYS A 85 25.02 -3.42 -10.59
CA LYS A 85 25.99 -3.72 -9.51
C LYS A 85 26.80 -2.49 -9.06
N GLN A 86 27.01 -1.53 -9.96
CA GLN A 86 27.73 -0.30 -9.67
C GLN A 86 26.88 0.67 -8.84
N ASP A 87 25.57 0.68 -9.04
CA ASP A 87 24.62 1.47 -8.24
C ASP A 87 24.34 0.81 -6.87
N GLU A 88 24.39 -0.53 -6.78
CA GLU A 88 24.34 -1.26 -5.51
C GLU A 88 25.52 -0.88 -4.60
N GLU A 89 26.76 -0.91 -5.11
CA GLU A 89 27.97 -0.55 -4.35
C GLU A 89 27.96 0.93 -3.92
N GLU A 90 27.46 1.84 -4.75
CA GLU A 90 27.34 3.26 -4.39
C GLU A 90 26.25 3.52 -3.34
N ALA A 91 25.10 2.82 -3.42
CA ALA A 91 24.03 2.93 -2.44
C ALA A 91 24.45 2.44 -1.06
N GLU A 92 25.18 1.32 -0.98
CA GLU A 92 25.73 0.79 0.28
C GLU A 92 26.83 1.71 0.85
N SER A 93 27.66 2.32 -0.01
CA SER A 93 28.70 3.26 0.42
C SER A 93 28.16 4.58 0.99
N TYR A 94 26.95 4.99 0.59
CA TYR A 94 26.31 6.21 1.07
C TYR A 94 25.85 6.06 2.52
N ASP A 95 25.30 4.89 2.89
CA ASP A 95 24.93 4.58 4.28
C ASP A 95 26.18 4.46 5.18
N ALA A 96 27.30 3.94 4.66
CA ALA A 96 28.55 3.83 5.42
C ALA A 96 29.22 5.18 5.76
N ASN A 97 28.92 6.24 5.00
CA ASN A 97 29.52 7.57 5.14
C ASN A 97 28.63 8.59 5.88
N MET A 98 27.44 8.19 6.36
CA MET A 98 26.57 9.03 7.19
C MET A 98 26.77 8.86 8.72
N VAL A 99 27.86 8.20 9.15
CA VAL A 99 28.26 8.05 10.57
C VAL A 99 29.31 9.08 10.97
#